data_AF-A0A4U0EWT6-F1
#
_entry.id   AF-A0A4U0EWT6-F1
#
_cell.length_a   1.000
_cell.length_b   1.000
_cell.length_c   1.000
_cell.angle_alpha   90.00
_cell.angle_beta   90.00
_cell.angle_gamma   90.00
#
_symmetry.space_group_name_H-M   'P 1'
#
loop_
_entity.id
_entity.type
_entity.pdbx_description
1 polymer ?
#
loop_
_entity_poly.entity_id
_entity_poly.type
_entity_poly.pdbx_seq_one_letter_code
_entity_poly.pdbx_strand_id
1 'polypeptide(L)'
;MHILGNIGKSSLLAASIFWIIILSDTFNWDMVPYIFISLIPIYVICALTILITICPIFWFLENDNYNKQRIFKTYFPIYTTLMFSLCAYSIYKISTDIVVLSFFISAYITTVQSWVWFTKEKVEIK
;
A
#
# COMPACT_ATOMS: atom_id res chain seq x y z
N MET A 1 -16.34 -7.53 1.28
CA MET A 1 -15.02 -6.86 1.29
C MET A 1 -14.18 -7.48 2.42
N HIS A 2 -13.17 -8.30 2.14
CA HIS A 2 -12.33 -8.89 3.19
C HIS A 2 -11.24 -7.90 3.62
N ILE A 3 -11.63 -6.88 4.39
CA ILE A 3 -10.76 -5.76 4.80
C ILE A 3 -9.49 -6.29 5.47
N LEU A 4 -9.64 -7.18 6.46
CA LEU A 4 -8.51 -7.73 7.21
C LEU A 4 -7.55 -8.55 6.32
N GLY A 5 -8.09 -9.34 5.40
CA GLY A 5 -7.29 -10.13 4.45
C GLY A 5 -6.52 -9.25 3.45
N ASN A 6 -7.13 -8.14 3.01
CA ASN A 6 -6.47 -7.18 2.13
C ASN A 6 -5.41 -6.36 2.87
N ILE A 7 -5.64 -5.99 4.13
CA ILE A 7 -4.64 -5.34 4.98
C ILE A 7 -3.44 -6.27 5.16
N GLY A 8 -3.65 -7.53 5.54
CA GLY A 8 -2.55 -8.49 5.72
C GLY A 8 -1.70 -8.68 4.46
N LYS A 9 -2.34 -8.83 3.29
CA LYS A 9 -1.63 -8.92 2.00
C LYS A 9 -0.84 -7.66 1.67
N SER A 10 -1.42 -6.49 1.97
CA SER A 10 -0.78 -5.18 1.74
C SER A 10 0.42 -4.99 2.64
N SER A 11 0.29 -5.29 3.94
CA SER A 11 1.38 -5.20 4.89
C SER A 11 2.54 -6.14 4.53
N LEU A 12 2.25 -7.37 4.09
CA LEU A 12 3.28 -8.31 3.65
C LEU A 12 3.99 -7.83 2.38
N LEU A 13 3.25 -7.26 1.42
CA LEU A 13 3.82 -6.67 0.21
C LEU A 13 4.69 -5.45 0.51
N ALA A 14 4.24 -4.57 1.41
CA ALA A 14 5.03 -3.41 1.85
C ALA A 14 6.34 -3.86 2.48
N ALA A 15 6.27 -4.83 3.40
CA ALA A 15 7.45 -5.38 4.06
C ALA A 15 8.41 -6.04 3.07
N SER A 16 7.89 -6.82 2.10
CA SER A 16 8.75 -7.47 1.12
C SER A 16 9.46 -6.46 0.22
N ILE A 17 8.75 -5.46 -0.31
CA ILE A 17 9.37 -4.43 -1.16
C ILE A 17 10.39 -3.61 -0.37
N PHE A 18 10.03 -3.18 0.85
CA PHE A 18 10.92 -2.39 1.70
C PHE A 18 12.24 -3.13 1.97
N TRP A 19 12.16 -4.39 2.40
CA TRP A 19 13.35 -5.17 2.70
C TRP A 19 14.11 -5.64 1.47
N ILE A 20 13.45 -5.93 0.33
CA ILE A 20 14.16 -6.27 -0.92
C ILE A 20 15.07 -5.12 -1.34
N ILE A 21 14.61 -3.87 -1.24
CA ILE A 21 15.42 -2.70 -1.62
C ILE A 21 16.59 -2.54 -0.63
N ILE A 22 16.35 -2.60 0.68
CA ILE A 22 17.41 -2.46 1.69
C ILE A 22 18.46 -3.58 1.59
N LEU A 23 18.01 -4.84 1.48
CA LEU A 23 18.92 -5.98 1.38
C LEU A 23 19.70 -5.98 0.06
N SER A 24 19.19 -5.36 -1.00
CA SER A 24 19.94 -5.20 -2.25
C SER A 24 21.12 -4.24 -2.15
N ASP A 25 21.09 -3.34 -1.17
CA ASP A 25 22.14 -2.33 -0.95
C ASP A 25 23.14 -2.76 0.12
N THR A 26 22.66 -3.21 1.29
CA THR A 26 23.51 -3.41 2.49
C THR A 26 23.19 -4.68 3.27
N PHE A 27 23.14 -5.84 2.60
CA PHE A 27 22.85 -7.12 3.27
C PHE A 27 23.81 -7.43 4.44
N ASN A 28 23.27 -7.54 5.65
CA ASN A 28 23.96 -8.05 6.84
C ASN A 28 23.03 -8.99 7.64
N TRP A 29 23.56 -10.10 8.13
CA TRP A 29 22.84 -11.08 8.97
C TRP A 29 22.27 -10.47 10.26
N ASP A 30 22.92 -9.42 10.80
CA ASP A 30 22.43 -8.71 11.98
C ASP A 30 21.10 -7.97 11.73
N MET A 31 20.69 -7.80 10.47
CA MET A 31 19.45 -7.12 10.10
C MET A 31 18.21 -8.01 10.24
N VAL A 32 18.37 -9.35 10.26
CA VAL A 32 17.27 -10.32 10.26
C VAL A 32 16.26 -10.10 11.41
N PRO A 33 16.67 -9.85 12.67
CA PRO A 33 15.73 -9.55 13.75
C PRO A 33 14.91 -8.28 13.50
N TYR A 34 15.52 -7.26 12.88
CA TYR A 34 14.85 -6.00 12.56
C TYR A 34 13.78 -6.18 11.50
N ILE A 35 13.91 -7.17 10.61
CA ILE A 35 12.85 -7.55 9.66
C ILE A 35 11.56 -7.88 10.42
N PHE A 36 11.64 -8.78 11.39
CA PHE A 36 10.47 -9.20 12.16
C PHE A 36 9.88 -8.07 13.00
N ILE A 37 10.73 -7.25 13.64
CA ILE A 37 10.27 -6.10 14.44
C ILE A 37 9.57 -5.07 13.55
N SER A 38 10.09 -4.82 12.34
CA SER A 38 9.52 -3.85 11.41
C SER A 38 8.13 -4.23 10.86
N LEU A 39 7.73 -5.49 10.94
CA LEU A 39 6.40 -5.93 10.49
C LEU A 39 5.27 -5.26 11.27
N ILE A 40 5.47 -4.97 12.56
CA ILE A 40 4.48 -4.33 13.41
C ILE A 40 4.17 -2.90 12.93
N PRO A 41 5.14 -1.97 12.84
CA PRO A 41 4.87 -0.62 12.36
C PRO A 41 4.38 -0.61 10.91
N ILE A 42 4.90 -1.47 10.04
CA ILE A 42 4.43 -1.59 8.64
C ILE A 42 2.96 -1.98 8.61
N TYR A 43 2.55 -2.96 9.43
CA TYR A 43 1.17 -3.40 9.51
C TYR A 43 0.24 -2.28 10.00
N VAL A 44 0.64 -1.56 11.05
CA VAL A 44 -0.13 -0.44 11.60
C VAL A 44 -0.32 0.68 10.57
N ILE A 45 0.76 1.09 9.90
CA ILE A 45 0.71 2.16 8.88
C ILE A 45 -0.15 1.72 7.69
N CYS A 46 -0.01 0.48 7.21
CA CYS A 46 -0.84 -0.05 6.13
C CYS A 46 -2.32 -0.10 6.53
N ALA A 47 -2.63 -0.58 7.73
CA ALA A 47 -3.99 -0.64 8.25
C ALA A 47 -4.62 0.75 8.34
N LEU A 48 -3.91 1.72 8.93
CA LEU A 48 -4.37 3.11 9.04
C LEU A 48 -4.60 3.74 7.67
N THR A 49 -3.66 3.58 6.75
CA THR A 49 -3.77 4.14 5.39
C THR A 49 -5.00 3.58 4.68
N ILE A 50 -5.17 2.26 4.69
CA ILE A 50 -6.31 1.60 4.07
C ILE A 50 -7.63 2.05 4.71
N LEU A 51 -7.71 2.10 6.04
CA LEU A 51 -8.93 2.46 6.76
C LEU A 51 -9.31 3.94 6.61
N ILE A 52 -8.33 4.83 6.47
CA ILE A 52 -8.57 6.29 6.39
C ILE A 52 -8.73 6.77 4.94
N THR A 53 -8.06 6.15 3.96
CA THR A 53 -8.10 6.64 2.58
C THR A 53 -8.94 5.73 1.69
N ILE A 54 -8.69 4.42 1.69
CA ILE A 54 -9.30 3.50 0.73
C ILE A 54 -10.73 3.14 1.15
N CYS A 55 -10.90 2.64 2.37
CA CYS A 55 -12.20 2.21 2.90
C CYS A 55 -13.30 3.28 2.79
N PRO A 56 -13.10 4.55 3.19
CA PRO A 56 -14.16 5.55 3.13
C PRO A 56 -14.52 5.93 1.69
N ILE A 57 -13.59 5.87 0.74
CA ILE A 57 -13.92 6.08 -0.68
C ILE A 57 -14.87 4.99 -1.17
N PHE A 58 -14.59 3.72 -0.84
CA PHE A 58 -15.49 2.64 -1.22
C PHE A 58 -16.83 2.73 -0.48
N TRP A 59 -16.83 2.96 0.83
CA TRP A 59 -18.07 3.00 1.61
C TRP A 59 -18.95 4.21 1.25
N PHE A 60 -18.38 5.39 1.09
CA PHE A 60 -19.16 6.61 0.83
C PHE A 60 -19.71 6.67 -0.60
N LEU A 61 -19.02 6.04 -1.58
CA LEU A 61 -19.45 6.03 -2.97
C LEU A 61 -20.19 4.76 -3.39
N GLU A 62 -20.15 3.70 -2.59
CA GLU A 62 -20.99 2.50 -2.76
C GLU A 62 -22.44 2.83 -2.34
N ASN A 63 -23.10 3.64 -3.15
CA ASN A 63 -24.56 3.82 -3.14
C ASN A 63 -25.14 2.92 -4.24
N ASP A 64 -26.40 2.47 -4.11
CA ASP A 64 -27.08 1.40 -4.88
C ASP A 64 -26.91 1.40 -6.43
N ASN A 65 -26.36 2.46 -7.04
CA ASN A 65 -26.12 2.62 -8.47
C ASN A 65 -24.64 2.60 -8.92
N TYR A 66 -23.65 2.53 -8.02
CA TYR A 66 -22.23 2.58 -8.38
C TYR A 66 -21.51 1.26 -8.11
N ASN A 67 -21.26 0.51 -9.19
CA ASN A 67 -20.41 -0.68 -9.17
C ASN A 67 -18.96 -0.31 -8.79
N LYS A 68 -18.32 -1.09 -7.89
CA LYS A 68 -16.92 -0.94 -7.46
C LYS A 68 -15.94 -0.75 -8.63
N GLN A 69 -16.19 -1.37 -9.78
CA GLN A 69 -15.39 -1.18 -10.99
C GLN A 69 -15.44 0.25 -11.54
N ARG A 70 -16.59 0.92 -11.47
CA ARG A 70 -16.76 2.30 -11.93
C ARG A 70 -16.03 3.27 -11.01
N ILE A 71 -16.12 3.06 -9.70
CA ILE A 71 -15.38 3.82 -8.68
C ILE A 71 -13.86 3.69 -8.93
N PHE A 72 -13.37 2.46 -9.14
CA PHE A 72 -11.97 2.22 -9.47
C PHE A 72 -11.55 3.00 -10.73
N LYS A 73 -12.27 2.86 -11.84
CA LYS A 73 -11.90 3.49 -13.11
C LYS A 73 -11.81 5.02 -13.04
N THR A 74 -12.66 5.65 -12.23
CA THR A 74 -12.70 7.11 -12.09
C THR A 74 -11.68 7.64 -11.07
N TYR A 75 -11.59 7.02 -9.89
CA TYR A 75 -10.82 7.57 -8.76
C TYR A 75 -9.39 7.03 -8.67
N PHE A 76 -9.13 5.81 -9.14
CA PHE A 76 -7.80 5.22 -9.13
C PHE A 76 -6.73 6.05 -9.87
N PRO A 77 -6.97 6.55 -11.11
CA PRO A 77 -5.95 7.34 -11.81
C PRO A 77 -5.63 8.66 -11.08
N ILE A 78 -6.65 9.33 -10.53
CA ILE A 78 -6.46 10.56 -9.75
C ILE A 78 -5.66 10.26 -8.48
N TYR A 79 -6.05 9.20 -7.76
CA TYR A 79 -5.40 8.79 -6.52
C TYR A 79 -3.93 8.38 -6.75
N THR A 80 -3.63 7.58 -7.78
CA THR A 80 -2.26 7.13 -8.05
C THR A 80 -1.36 8.29 -8.46
N THR A 81 -1.86 9.27 -9.23
CA THR A 81 -1.09 10.47 -9.57
C THR A 81 -0.76 11.30 -8.33
N LEU A 82 -1.75 11.55 -7.46
CA LEU A 82 -1.53 12.29 -6.22
C LEU A 82 -0.52 11.59 -5.30
N MET A 83 -0.65 10.28 -5.11
CA MET A 83 0.27 9.52 -4.27
C MET A 83 1.67 9.42 -4.87
N PHE A 84 1.79 9.29 -6.19
CA PHE A 84 3.07 9.31 -6.87
C PHE A 84 3.77 10.67 -6.67
N SER A 85 3.07 11.77 -6.89
CA SER A 85 3.60 13.12 -6.69
C SER A 85 4.01 13.35 -5.23
N LEU A 86 3.22 12.87 -4.26
CA LEU A 86 3.52 12.99 -2.84
C LEU A 86 4.76 12.18 -2.44
N CYS A 87 4.89 10.95 -2.93
CA CYS A 87 6.06 10.12 -2.69
C CYS A 87 7.31 10.71 -3.36
N ALA A 88 7.21 11.14 -4.62
CA ALA A 88 8.31 11.75 -5.36
C ALA A 88 8.80 13.05 -4.70
N TYR A 89 7.88 13.92 -4.27
CA TYR A 89 8.21 15.15 -3.56
C TYR A 89 8.87 14.87 -2.21
N SER A 90 8.38 13.86 -1.48
CA SER A 90 8.94 13.49 -0.17
C SER A 90 10.36 12.94 -0.29
N ILE A 91 10.63 12.11 -1.29
CA ILE A 91 11.98 11.62 -1.62
C ILE A 91 12.90 12.79 -1.96
N TYR A 92 12.44 13.72 -2.81
CA TYR A 92 13.23 14.89 -3.20
C TYR A 92 13.59 15.79 -2.02
N LYS A 93 12.68 15.99 -1.07
CA LYS A 93 12.84 16.93 0.05
C LYS A 93 13.64 16.38 1.23
N ILE A 94 13.44 15.11 1.60
CA ILE A 94 13.95 14.56 2.86
C ILE A 94 15.41 14.15 2.73
N SER A 95 15.72 13.24 1.80
CA SER A 95 17.05 12.70 1.50
C SER A 95 16.88 11.51 0.53
N THR A 96 17.88 11.25 -0.31
CA THR A 96 17.96 10.01 -1.11
C THR A 96 18.53 8.82 -0.34
N ASP A 97 18.45 8.85 1.00
CA ASP A 97 18.78 7.71 1.85
C ASP A 97 17.97 6.48 1.43
N ILE A 98 18.64 5.33 1.33
CA ILE A 98 18.05 4.07 0.89
C ILE A 98 16.85 3.67 1.74
N VAL A 99 16.84 3.98 3.05
CA VAL A 99 15.73 3.67 3.96
C VAL A 99 14.50 4.52 3.61
N VAL A 100 14.70 5.82 3.39
CA VAL A 100 13.64 6.76 3.02
C VAL A 100 13.08 6.42 1.64
N LEU A 101 13.97 6.12 0.69
CA LEU A 101 13.60 5.68 -0.65
C LEU A 101 12.78 4.38 -0.61
N SER A 102 13.25 3.37 0.14
CA SER A 102 12.56 2.09 0.30
C SER A 102 11.18 2.27 0.92
N PHE A 103 11.05 3.16 1.90
CA PHE A 103 9.78 3.47 2.53
C PHE A 103 8.77 4.05 1.53
N PHE A 104 9.13 5.11 0.79
CA PHE A 104 8.19 5.74 -0.13
C PHE A 104 7.85 4.87 -1.34
N ILE A 105 8.82 4.10 -1.87
CA ILE A 105 8.56 3.15 -2.96
C ILE A 105 7.61 2.04 -2.50
N SER A 106 7.89 1.42 -1.34
CA SER A 106 7.03 0.36 -0.80
C SER A 106 5.63 0.87 -0.48
N ALA A 107 5.51 2.07 0.10
CA ALA A 107 4.24 2.72 0.40
C ALA A 107 3.42 2.98 -0.87
N TYR A 108 4.03 3.54 -1.92
CA TYR A 108 3.35 3.80 -3.19
C TYR A 108 2.84 2.52 -3.85
N ILE A 109 3.75 1.54 -4.07
CA ILE A 109 3.40 0.29 -4.76
C ILE A 109 2.32 -0.46 -3.98
N THR A 110 2.46 -0.55 -2.65
CA THR A 110 1.49 -1.24 -1.80
C THR A 110 0.13 -0.57 -1.88
N THR A 111 0.08 0.76 -1.81
CA THR A 111 -1.19 1.49 -1.88
C THR A 111 -1.90 1.24 -3.21
N VAL A 112 -1.16 1.29 -4.33
CA VAL A 112 -1.69 0.98 -5.66
C VAL A 112 -2.23 -0.45 -5.73
N GLN A 113 -1.50 -1.43 -5.20
CA GLN A 113 -1.93 -2.82 -5.16
C GLN A 113 -3.13 -3.04 -4.23
N SER A 114 -3.22 -2.34 -3.10
CA SER A 114 -4.37 -2.38 -2.22
C SER A 114 -5.64 -2.01 -2.97
N TRP A 115 -5.64 -0.92 -3.76
CA TRP A 115 -6.78 -0.53 -4.59
C TRP A 115 -7.23 -1.63 -5.56
N VAL A 116 -6.29 -2.34 -6.19
CA VAL A 116 -6.59 -3.48 -7.08
C VAL A 116 -7.21 -4.65 -6.30
N TRP A 117 -6.73 -4.95 -5.10
CA TRP A 117 -7.28 -6.02 -4.26
C TRP A 117 -8.63 -5.67 -3.64
N PHE A 118 -8.92 -4.39 -3.39
CA PHE A 118 -10.22 -3.95 -2.91
C PHE A 118 -11.31 -3.99 -4.00
N THR A 119 -10.91 -3.99 -5.27
CA THR A 119 -11.82 -3.92 -6.43
C THR A 119 -12.03 -5.25 -7.14
N LYS A 120 -11.16 -6.24 -6.89
CA LYS A 120 -11.42 -7.63 -7.26
C LYS A 120 -12.60 -8.18 -6.46
N GLU A 121 -13.79 -8.15 -7.05
CA GLU A 121 -14.84 -9.09 -6.68
C GLU A 121 -14.36 -10.50 -7.00
N LYS A 122 -14.37 -11.40 -6.01
CA LYS A 122 -14.28 -12.82 -6.32
C LYS A 122 -15.53 -13.13 -7.13
N VAL A 123 -15.36 -13.50 -8.39
CA VAL A 123 -16.34 -14.32 -9.09
C VAL A 123 -16.50 -15.57 -8.23
N GLU A 124 -17.53 -15.61 -7.39
CA GLU A 124 -18.01 -16.86 -6.82
C GLU A 124 -18.51 -17.66 -8.01
N ILE A 125 -17.67 -18.59 -8.49
CA ILE A 125 -18.12 -19.64 -9.39
C ILE A 125 -19.07 -20.48 -8.55
N LYS A 126 -20.36 -20.26 -8.79
CA LYS A 126 -21.47 -20.98 -8.19
C LYS A 126 -21.70 -22.28 -8.92
#